data_AF-A0A520A186-F1
#
_entry.id   AF-A0A520A186-F1
#
_cell.length_a   1.000
_cell.length_b   1.000
_cell.length_c   1.000
_cell.angle_alpha   90.00
_cell.angle_beta   90.00
_cell.angle_gamma   90.00
#
_symmetry.space_group_name_H-M   'P 1'
#
loop_
_entity.id
_entity.type
_entity.pdbx_description
1 polymer ?
#
loop_
_entity_poly.entity_id
_entity_poly.type
_entity_poly.pdbx_seq_one_letter_code
_entity_poly.pdbx_strand_id
1 'polypeptide(L)'
;MNAKTTAPSQLSKILYVELINEKDSVKKLVKLPLISGITWGDFKLTDSLGEGNYRIRAYTNYMRNFGTEFFFDKTIKIGNSWANKVFTKTDYTFTKENNVDK
;
A
#
# COMPACT_ATOMS: atom_id res chain seq x y z
N MET A 1 6.32 -28.49 12.13
CA MET A 1 6.73 -29.09 13.42
C MET A 1 7.94 -29.97 13.15
N ASN A 2 9.05 -29.81 13.88
CA ASN A 2 10.21 -30.69 13.78
C ASN A 2 10.34 -31.45 15.11
N ALA A 3 10.44 -32.77 15.07
CA ALA A 3 10.10 -33.67 16.18
C ALA A 3 11.22 -33.89 17.21
N LYS A 4 12.10 -32.91 17.45
CA LYS A 4 13.22 -33.07 18.42
C LYS A 4 13.41 -31.95 19.43
N THR A 5 12.79 -30.79 19.24
CA THR A 5 12.79 -29.72 20.22
C THR A 5 11.47 -28.98 20.13
N THR A 6 10.79 -28.78 21.26
CA THR A 6 9.52 -28.06 21.41
C THR A 6 9.65 -26.55 21.12
N ALA A 7 10.68 -26.14 20.38
CA ALA A 7 10.88 -24.78 19.95
C ALA A 7 9.94 -24.50 18.76
N PRO A 8 9.26 -23.33 18.72
CA PRO A 8 8.53 -22.92 17.52
C PRO A 8 9.51 -22.99 16.36
N SER A 9 9.20 -23.78 15.33
CA SER A 9 10.09 -23.91 14.19
C SER A 9 10.30 -22.50 13.63
N GLN A 10 11.49 -21.94 13.83
CA GLN A 10 11.90 -20.68 13.21
C GLN A 10 12.07 -20.95 11.72
N LEU A 11 10.94 -21.08 11.03
CA LEU A 11 10.87 -21.07 9.59
C LEU A 11 11.07 -19.60 9.20
N SER A 12 12.30 -19.12 9.39
CA SER A 12 12.72 -17.78 9.01
C SER A 12 12.48 -17.65 7.52
N LYS A 13 11.44 -16.90 7.17
CA LYS A 13 11.05 -16.62 5.78
C LYS A 13 11.27 -15.14 5.54
N ILE A 14 11.64 -14.77 4.33
CA ILE A 14 11.77 -13.35 3.97
C ILE A 14 10.41 -12.83 3.50
N LEU A 15 9.94 -11.76 4.12
CA LEU A 15 8.84 -10.93 3.64
C LEU A 15 9.42 -9.85 2.72
N TYR A 16 8.91 -9.79 1.50
CA TYR A 16 9.19 -8.74 0.54
C TYR A 16 8.05 -7.74 0.63
N VAL A 17 8.38 -6.48 0.83
CA VAL A 17 7.41 -5.39 0.88
C VAL A 17 7.78 -4.35 -0.16
N GLU A 18 6.89 -4.13 -1.12
CA GLU A 18 7.05 -3.21 -2.23
C GLU A 18 6.17 -1.98 -2.02
N LEU A 19 6.73 -0.80 -2.26
CA LEU A 19 6.00 0.45 -2.40
C LEU A 19 5.89 0.77 -3.89
N ILE A 20 4.68 0.77 -4.43
CA ILE A 20 4.37 0.90 -5.85
C ILE A 20 3.60 2.21 -6.06
N ASN A 21 3.94 2.98 -7.08
CA ASN A 21 3.22 4.21 -7.40
C ASN A 21 2.02 3.96 -8.35
N GLU A 22 1.27 5.02 -8.66
CA GLU A 22 0.11 4.97 -9.59
C GLU A 22 0.44 4.49 -11.01
N LYS A 23 1.73 4.53 -11.41
CA LYS A 23 2.21 4.06 -12.71
C LYS A 23 2.67 2.60 -12.66
N ASP A 24 2.28 1.85 -11.63
CA ASP A 24 2.73 0.49 -11.32
C ASP A 24 4.26 0.31 -11.25
N SER A 25 4.99 1.40 -10.96
CA SER A 25 6.44 1.39 -10.79
C SER A 25 6.80 1.16 -9.32
N VAL A 26 7.59 0.12 -9.06
CA VAL A 26 8.18 -0.14 -7.74
C VAL A 26 9.16 0.98 -7.40
N LYS A 27 8.84 1.78 -6.38
CA LYS A 27 9.70 2.86 -5.87
C LYS A 27 10.64 2.41 -4.77
N LYS A 28 10.22 1.42 -3.97
CA LYS A 28 11.05 0.88 -2.89
C LYS A 28 10.70 -0.57 -2.66
N LEU A 29 11.72 -1.38 -2.39
CA LEU A 29 11.58 -2.77 -1.97
C LEU A 29 12.34 -2.94 -0.65
N VAL A 30 11.67 -3.49 0.35
CA VAL A 30 12.25 -3.83 1.65
C VAL A 30 12.14 -5.34 1.83
N LYS A 31 13.21 -5.96 2.33
CA LYS A 31 13.26 -7.39 2.65
C LYS A 31 13.38 -7.52 4.16
N LEU A 32 12.37 -8.09 4.80
CA LEU A 32 12.31 -8.23 6.24
C LEU A 32 12.32 -9.71 6.63
N PRO A 33 13.13 -10.12 7.60
CA PRO A 33 13.06 -11.47 8.13
C PRO A 33 11.77 -11.64 8.95
N LEU A 34 11.04 -12.73 8.72
CA LEU A 34 9.90 -13.13 9.53
C LEU A 34 10.41 -14.02 10.67
N ILE A 35 10.19 -13.57 11.90
CA ILE A 35 10.49 -14.33 13.12
C ILE A 35 9.16 -14.82 13.67
N SER A 36 8.95 -16.14 13.66
CA SER A 36 7.70 -16.77 14.08
C SER A 36 6.45 -16.22 13.34
N GLY A 37 6.61 -15.86 12.07
CA GLY A 37 5.53 -15.32 11.22
C GLY A 37 5.24 -13.83 11.39
N ILE A 38 5.96 -13.13 12.27
CA ILE A 38 5.80 -11.70 12.51
C ILE A 38 7.08 -10.97 12.06
N THR A 39 6.91 -9.74 11.56
CA THR A 39 8.03 -8.85 11.31
C THR A 39 7.63 -7.41 11.57
N TRP A 40 8.63 -6.57 11.83
CA TRP A 40 8.48 -5.13 12.05
C TRP A 40 9.32 -4.43 10.99
N GLY A 41 8.77 -3.40 10.38
CA GLY A 41 9.50 -2.58 9.41
C GLY A 41 8.77 -1.29 9.09
N ASP A 42 9.51 -0.35 8.56
CA ASP A 42 9.04 0.96 8.17
C ASP A 42 9.48 1.31 6.75
N PHE A 43 8.76 2.26 6.15
CA PHE A 43 9.17 2.90 4.91
C PHE A 43 9.56 4.34 5.21
N LYS A 44 10.86 4.62 5.31
CA LYS A 44 11.33 6.00 5.14
C LYS A 44 10.99 6.49 3.73
N LEU A 45 10.12 7.50 3.65
CA LEU A 45 9.79 8.20 2.42
C LEU A 45 10.88 9.24 2.14
N THR A 46 11.37 9.31 0.90
CA THR A 46 12.35 10.32 0.49
C THR A 46 11.62 11.56 0.00
N ASP A 47 12.23 12.73 0.15
CA ASP A 47 11.64 14.01 -0.31
C ASP A 47 11.45 14.07 -1.84
N SER A 48 12.16 13.22 -2.58
CA SER A 48 11.97 13.03 -4.02
C SER A 48 10.71 12.22 -4.38
N LEU A 49 10.03 11.63 -3.40
CA LEU A 49 8.81 10.88 -3.61
C LEU A 49 7.65 11.86 -3.86
N GLY A 50 7.08 11.82 -5.05
CA GLY A 50 5.94 12.67 -5.40
C GLY A 50 4.69 12.36 -4.58
N GLU A 51 3.80 13.34 -4.53
CA GLU A 51 2.45 13.14 -4.00
C GLU A 51 1.64 12.21 -4.91
N GLY A 52 0.75 11.41 -4.32
CA GLY A 52 -0.14 10.54 -5.07
C GLY A 52 -0.62 9.35 -4.27
N ASN A 53 -1.34 8.46 -4.96
CA ASN A 53 -1.72 7.17 -4.41
C ASN A 53 -0.57 6.16 -4.61
N TYR A 54 -0.29 5.42 -3.57
CA TYR A 54 0.71 4.38 -3.57
C TYR A 54 0.07 3.08 -3.07
N ARG A 55 0.64 1.97 -3.48
CA ARG A 55 0.21 0.64 -3.08
C ARG A 55 1.35 -0.05 -2.37
N ILE A 56 1.07 -0.52 -1.16
CA ILE A 56 1.96 -1.39 -0.40
C ILE A 56 1.56 -2.81 -0.75
N ARG A 57 2.51 -3.56 -1.33
CA ARG A 57 2.35 -4.97 -1.67
C ARG A 57 3.32 -5.81 -0.86
N ALA A 58 2.83 -6.76 -0.07
CA ALA A 58 3.68 -7.62 0.75
C ALA A 58 3.45 -9.11 0.46
N TYR A 59 4.54 -9.86 0.29
CA TYR A 59 4.47 -11.28 -0.01
C TYR A 59 5.75 -12.02 0.41
N THR A 60 5.66 -13.34 0.54
CA THR A 60 6.82 -14.22 0.71
C THR A 60 7.14 -14.93 -0.60
N ASN A 61 8.36 -15.44 -0.78
CA ASN A 61 8.67 -16.27 -1.96
C ASN A 61 7.77 -17.50 -2.07
N TYR A 62 7.32 -18.04 -0.94
CA TYR A 62 6.36 -19.16 -0.94
C TYR A 62 5.04 -18.75 -1.60
N MET A 63 4.49 -17.58 -1.25
CA MET A 63 3.25 -17.06 -1.84
C MET A 63 3.37 -16.83 -3.35
N ARG A 64 4.54 -16.39 -3.85
CA ARG A 64 4.75 -16.21 -5.30
C ARG A 64 4.46 -17.47 -6.12
N ASN A 65 4.65 -18.65 -5.54
CA ASN A 65 4.44 -19.93 -6.22
C ASN A 65 2.95 -20.30 -6.35
N PHE A 66 2.08 -19.70 -5.53
CA PHE A 66 0.64 -19.99 -5.52
C PHE A 66 -0.19 -18.94 -6.26
N GLY A 67 0.40 -17.77 -6.55
CA GLY A 67 -0.21 -16.69 -7.30
C GLY A 67 -0.28 -15.38 -6.52
N THR A 68 -0.81 -14.34 -7.17
CA THR A 68 -0.87 -12.99 -6.59
C THR A 68 -2.04 -12.78 -5.64
N GLU A 69 -3.00 -13.71 -5.56
CA GLU A 69 -4.14 -13.62 -4.65
C GLU A 69 -3.74 -13.77 -3.17
N PHE A 70 -2.57 -14.34 -2.92
CA PHE A 70 -2.00 -14.47 -1.57
C PHE A 70 -1.17 -13.26 -1.14
N PHE A 71 -1.08 -12.24 -1.98
CA PHE A 71 -0.31 -11.04 -1.66
C PHE A 71 -1.18 -10.10 -0.82
N PHE A 72 -0.59 -9.56 0.24
CA PHE A 72 -1.19 -8.43 0.92
C PHE A 72 -1.09 -7.22 0.00
N ASP A 73 -2.20 -6.49 -0.14
CA ASP A 73 -2.29 -5.29 -0.95
C ASP A 73 -3.06 -4.20 -0.22
N LYS A 74 -2.47 -3.02 -0.09
CA LYS A 74 -3.12 -1.87 0.54
C LYS A 74 -2.73 -0.56 -0.14
N THR A 75 -3.73 0.19 -0.60
CA THR A 75 -3.54 1.55 -1.09
C THR A 75 -3.39 2.53 0.06
N ILE A 76 -2.42 3.42 -0.04
CA ILE A 76 -2.17 4.55 0.86
C ILE A 76 -2.04 5.83 0.03
N LYS A 77 -2.41 6.98 0.61
CA LYS A 77 -2.22 8.28 -0.03
C LYS A 77 -1.04 8.98 0.62
N ILE A 78 -0.06 9.37 -0.19
CA ILE A 78 1.07 10.18 0.26
C ILE A 78 0.80 11.60 -0.22
N GLY A 79 0.53 12.49 0.73
CA GLY A 79 0.36 13.93 0.50
C GLY A 79 1.56 14.69 1.02
N ASN A 80 1.81 15.85 0.42
CA ASN A 80 2.81 16.79 0.90
C ASN A 80 2.11 17.75 1.86
N SER A 81 2.58 17.80 3.11
CA SER A 81 2.02 18.70 4.12
C SER A 81 2.29 20.18 3.84
N TRP A 82 3.27 20.51 2.99
CA TRP A 82 3.54 21.87 2.52
C TRP A 82 2.63 22.28 1.36
N ALA A 83 2.20 21.32 0.52
CA ALA A 83 1.26 21.58 -0.56
C ALA A 83 -0.17 21.50 -0.04
N ASN A 84 -0.64 22.59 0.57
CA ASN A 84 -2.01 22.68 1.08
C ASN A 84 -3.02 22.78 -0.08
N LYS A 85 -3.28 21.67 -0.78
CA LYS A 85 -4.35 21.57 -1.78
C LYS A 85 -5.67 21.33 -1.07
N VAL A 86 -6.41 22.43 -0.88
CA VAL A 86 -7.79 22.42 -0.41
C VAL A 86 -8.66 21.64 -1.40
N PHE A 87 -9.25 20.53 -0.97
CA PHE A 87 -10.25 19.81 -1.76
C PHE A 87 -11.57 20.58 -1.67
N THR A 88 -11.89 21.42 -2.65
CA THR A 88 -13.22 22.04 -2.73
C THR A 88 -14.22 21.03 -3.28
N LYS A 89 -15.20 20.65 -2.46
CA LYS A 89 -16.37 19.91 -2.93
C LYS A 89 -17.31 20.91 -3.60
N THR A 90 -17.46 20.80 -4.93
CA THR A 90 -18.41 21.61 -5.70
C THR A 90 -19.62 20.76 -6.00
N ASP A 91 -20.73 21.04 -5.35
CA ASP A 91 -22.04 20.46 -5.67
C ASP A 91 -22.72 21.40 -6.70
N TYR A 92 -22.95 20.89 -7.92
CA TYR A 92 -23.66 21.64 -8.97
C TYR A 92 -25.16 21.42 -8.82
N THR A 93 -25.92 22.50 -8.61
CA THR A 93 -27.39 22.44 -8.59
C THR A 93 -27.93 23.18 -9.81
N PHE A 94 -28.59 22.46 -10.72
CA PHE A 94 -29.24 23.05 -11.89
C PHE A 94 -30.69 23.41 -11.52
N THR A 95 -30.97 24.69 -11.30
CA THR A 95 -32.34 25.20 -11.23
C THR A 95 -32.80 25.55 -12.65
N LYS A 96 -33.73 24.78 -13.19
CA LYS A 96 -34.39 25.11 -14.45
C LYS A 96 -35.42 26.20 -14.18
N GLU A 97 -35.10 27.43 -14.54
CA GLU A 97 -36.02 28.56 -14.48
C GLU A 97 -37.02 28.45 -15.64
N ASN A 98 -38.21 27.94 -15.34
CA ASN A 98 -39.32 27.93 -16.29
C ASN A 98 -39.87 29.35 -16.39
N ASN A 99 -39.40 30.10 -17.40
CA ASN A 99 -40.08 31.32 -17.83
C ASN A 99 -41.41 30.90 -18.47
N VAL A 100 -42.50 31.10 -17.72
CA VAL A 100 -43.86 31.08 -18.28
C VAL A 100 -44.08 32.44 -18.94
N ASP A 101 -43.76 32.52 -20.22
CA ASP A 101 -44.17 33.63 -21.07
C ASP A 101 -45.66 33.48 -21.42
N LYS A 102 -46.43 34.47 -20.94
CA LYS A 102 -47.78 34.94 -21.34
C LYS A 102 -48.98 33.99 -21.24
#